data_AF-A0AAU5XRB5-F1
#
_entry.id   AF-A0AAU5XRB5-F1
#
_cell.length_a   1.000
_cell.length_b   1.000
_cell.length_c   1.000
_cell.angle_alpha   90.00
_cell.angle_beta   90.00
_cell.angle_gamma   90.00
#
_symmetry.space_group_name_H-M   'P 1'
#
loop_
_entity.id
_entity.type
_entity.pdbx_description
1 polymer ?
#
loop_
_entity_poly.entity_id
_entity_poly.type
_entity_poly.pdbx_seq_one_letter_code
_entity_poly.pdbx_strand_id
1 'polypeptide(L)'
;MTETPTAVHYRAYLLAYDLEKEDLYDRTRTAFLTRAGVLTELALRGNIADEDGDAVLVRSDPTGDPVLDRLLAQIGNEKRSWKSWIRHDYKETLDAIEEQLVAQKLLTVDEKKVLGVVPKTHVTVTDPALAKALQEHAVEVLHGSTPAAQVGADDAALVALAAAGTVPSVVTRKESKGEYKDRIEELTDRVGEVAPGLEKALRGIRLTMIAAQGGLGFSG
;
A
#
# COMPACT_ATOMS: atom_id res chain seq x y z
N MET A 1 9.80 22.32 7.51
CA MET A 1 8.46 21.68 7.43
C MET A 1 8.57 20.70 6.29
N THR A 2 8.61 19.41 6.59
CA THR A 2 8.65 18.39 5.54
C THR A 2 7.23 18.20 5.03
N GLU A 3 7.03 18.28 3.73
CA GLU A 3 5.71 18.16 3.12
C GLU A 3 5.25 16.69 3.17
N THR A 4 3.99 16.45 3.56
CA THR A 4 3.41 15.12 3.56
C THR A 4 3.30 14.63 2.11
N PRO A 5 3.81 13.42 1.78
CA PRO A 5 3.61 12.86 0.46
C PRO A 5 2.11 12.77 0.12
N THR A 6 1.73 13.21 -1.07
CA THR A 6 0.34 13.20 -1.53
C THR A 6 -0.04 11.90 -2.22
N ALA A 7 0.91 11.24 -2.89
CA ALA A 7 0.66 10.02 -3.65
C ALA A 7 0.29 8.82 -2.75
N VAL A 8 -0.66 8.02 -3.21
CA VAL A 8 -1.30 6.93 -2.45
C VAL A 8 -0.28 5.90 -1.95
N HIS A 9 0.72 5.52 -2.76
CA HIS A 9 1.72 4.50 -2.36
C HIS A 9 2.62 4.95 -1.21
N TYR A 10 3.02 6.22 -1.16
CA TYR A 10 3.80 6.77 -0.04
C TYR A 10 2.94 6.92 1.21
N ARG A 11 1.70 7.41 1.06
CA ARG A 11 0.75 7.50 2.18
C ARG A 11 0.42 6.12 2.75
N ALA A 12 0.25 5.10 1.90
CA ALA A 12 0.02 3.72 2.32
C ALA A 12 1.21 3.15 3.12
N TYR A 13 2.46 3.50 2.76
CA TYR A 13 3.64 3.16 3.55
C TYR A 13 3.58 3.77 4.96
N LEU A 14 3.28 5.06 5.06
CA LEU A 14 3.20 5.78 6.34
C LEU A 14 2.03 5.30 7.21
N LEU A 15 0.90 4.90 6.63
CA LEU A 15 -0.19 4.25 7.37
C LEU A 15 0.28 2.94 8.01
N ALA A 16 1.13 2.19 7.33
CA ALA A 16 1.68 0.93 7.82
C ALA A 16 2.80 1.10 8.87
N TYR A 17 3.21 2.32 9.20
CA TYR A 17 4.20 2.58 10.23
C TYR A 17 3.59 2.44 11.64
N ASP A 18 4.20 1.61 12.48
CA ASP A 18 3.85 1.42 13.87
C ASP A 18 4.64 2.43 14.72
N LEU A 19 3.95 3.48 15.17
CA LEU A 19 4.54 4.57 15.96
C LEU A 19 5.08 4.11 17.31
N GLU A 20 4.57 3.01 17.88
CA GLU A 20 5.05 2.48 19.16
C GLU A 20 6.32 1.64 18.98
N LYS A 21 6.39 0.85 17.91
CA LYS A 21 7.56 0.02 17.60
C LYS A 21 8.65 0.75 16.83
N GLU A 22 8.35 1.96 16.35
CA GLU A 22 9.20 2.76 15.47
C GLU A 22 9.66 1.96 14.23
N ASP A 23 8.78 1.14 13.66
CA ASP A 23 9.06 0.26 12.50
C ASP A 23 7.76 -0.02 11.72
N LEU A 24 7.81 -0.72 10.60
CA LEU A 24 6.60 -1.21 9.93
C LEU A 24 5.86 -2.25 10.79
N TYR A 25 4.53 -2.20 10.80
CA TYR A 25 3.72 -3.18 11.54
C TYR A 25 3.95 -4.63 11.05
N ASP A 26 4.13 -4.80 9.74
CA ASP A 26 4.45 -6.06 9.06
C ASP A 26 5.04 -5.74 7.67
N ARG A 27 6.35 -5.93 7.50
CA ARG A 27 7.06 -5.59 6.24
C ARG A 27 6.47 -6.26 5.00
N THR A 28 6.04 -7.52 5.11
CA THR A 28 5.52 -8.26 3.94
C THR A 28 4.14 -7.74 3.56
N ARG A 29 3.28 -7.45 4.53
CA ARG A 29 1.98 -6.82 4.26
C ARG A 29 2.15 -5.41 3.72
N THR A 30 3.07 -4.63 4.29
CA THR A 30 3.40 -3.30 3.78
C THR A 30 3.82 -3.37 2.31
N ALA A 31 4.66 -4.34 1.93
CA ALA A 31 5.08 -4.51 0.54
C ALA A 31 3.89 -4.78 -0.42
N PHE A 32 2.94 -5.64 -0.05
CA PHE A 32 1.73 -5.83 -0.85
C PHE A 32 0.83 -4.59 -0.86
N LEU A 33 0.69 -3.92 0.29
CA LEU A 33 -0.13 -2.73 0.46
C LEU A 33 0.39 -1.59 -0.41
N THR A 34 1.69 -1.31 -0.37
CA THR A 34 2.30 -0.25 -1.17
C THR A 34 2.28 -0.60 -2.65
N ARG A 35 2.48 -1.87 -3.04
CA ARG A 35 2.29 -2.31 -4.42
C ARG A 35 0.88 -2.08 -4.93
N ALA A 36 -0.14 -2.38 -4.12
CA ALA A 36 -1.53 -2.03 -4.45
C ALA A 36 -1.73 -0.50 -4.51
N GLY A 37 -1.07 0.26 -3.63
CA GLY A 37 -1.03 1.72 -3.68
C GLY A 37 -0.46 2.28 -4.99
N VAL A 38 0.62 1.71 -5.52
CA VAL A 38 1.22 2.12 -6.81
C VAL A 38 0.24 1.89 -7.96
N LEU A 39 -0.41 0.72 -8.00
CA LEU A 39 -1.46 0.43 -8.99
C LEU A 39 -2.65 1.39 -8.85
N THR A 40 -3.03 1.72 -7.62
CA THR A 40 -4.12 2.65 -7.34
C THR A 40 -3.79 4.06 -7.85
N GLU A 41 -2.60 4.55 -7.54
CA GLU A 41 -2.12 5.87 -7.99
C GLU A 41 -2.09 5.95 -9.52
N LEU A 42 -1.57 4.94 -10.21
CA LEU A 42 -1.56 4.89 -11.67
C LEU A 42 -2.98 4.87 -12.27
N ALA A 43 -3.91 4.16 -11.64
CA ALA A 43 -5.31 4.10 -12.10
C ALA A 43 -6.02 5.46 -11.89
N LEU A 44 -5.84 6.09 -10.73
CA LEU A 44 -6.39 7.41 -10.40
C LEU A 44 -5.85 8.49 -11.34
N ARG A 45 -4.57 8.38 -11.73
CA ARG A 45 -3.97 9.25 -12.75
C ARG A 45 -4.40 8.90 -14.18
N GLY A 46 -5.15 7.81 -14.41
CA GLY A 46 -5.53 7.38 -15.76
C GLY A 46 -4.35 6.95 -16.63
N ASN A 47 -3.26 6.47 -16.02
CA ASN A 47 -2.14 5.84 -16.73
C ASN A 47 -2.46 4.39 -17.11
N ILE A 48 -3.27 3.72 -16.28
CA ILE A 48 -3.72 2.35 -16.51
C ILE A 48 -5.25 2.27 -16.33
N ALA A 49 -5.86 1.28 -16.97
CA ALA A 49 -7.28 0.98 -16.84
C ALA A 49 -7.50 -0.53 -16.67
N ASP A 50 -8.73 -0.90 -16.31
CA ASP A 50 -9.18 -2.29 -16.33
C ASP A 50 -9.66 -2.67 -17.73
N GLU A 51 -9.14 -3.78 -18.24
CA GLU A 51 -9.69 -4.46 -19.42
C GLU A 51 -9.87 -5.94 -19.07
N ASP A 52 -11.13 -6.36 -18.93
CA ASP A 52 -11.52 -7.73 -18.58
C ASP A 52 -10.83 -8.27 -17.31
N GLY A 53 -10.59 -7.42 -16.31
CA GLY A 53 -9.92 -7.79 -15.06
C GLY A 53 -8.39 -7.80 -15.12
N ASP A 54 -7.81 -7.38 -16.26
CA ASP A 54 -6.39 -7.12 -16.42
C ASP A 54 -6.08 -5.63 -16.33
N ALA A 55 -4.91 -5.29 -15.77
CA ALA A 55 -4.44 -3.92 -15.76
C ALA A 55 -3.72 -3.65 -17.09
N VAL A 56 -4.21 -2.69 -17.87
CA VAL A 56 -3.68 -2.34 -19.19
C VAL A 56 -3.16 -0.91 -19.23
N LEU A 57 -2.09 -0.71 -20.00
CA LEU A 57 -1.50 0.61 -20.21
C LEU A 57 -2.42 1.49 -21.06
N VAL A 58 -2.75 2.68 -20.58
CA VAL A 58 -3.52 3.70 -21.31
C VAL A 58 -2.62 4.85 -21.75
N ARG A 59 -1.73 5.31 -20.86
CA ARG A 59 -0.79 6.41 -21.12
C ARG A 59 0.59 6.05 -20.59
N SER A 60 1.60 6.16 -21.46
CA SER A 60 2.99 5.83 -21.17
C SER A 60 3.86 7.03 -20.79
N ASP A 61 3.29 8.22 -20.70
CA ASP A 61 4.04 9.43 -20.34
C ASP A 61 4.68 9.26 -18.95
N PRO A 62 5.95 9.66 -18.77
CA PRO A 62 6.60 9.63 -17.46
C PRO A 62 5.79 10.40 -16.42
N THR A 63 5.59 9.78 -15.27
CA THR A 63 4.83 10.34 -14.15
C THR A 63 5.65 11.28 -13.29
N GLY A 64 6.99 11.25 -13.44
CA GLY A 64 7.94 11.97 -12.59
C GLY A 64 8.24 11.27 -11.27
N ASP A 65 7.61 10.12 -11.00
CA ASP A 65 7.88 9.26 -9.86
C ASP A 65 8.54 7.95 -10.36
N PRO A 66 9.80 7.67 -10.00
CA PRO A 66 10.50 6.47 -10.45
C PRO A 66 9.82 5.15 -10.08
N VAL A 67 9.06 5.11 -8.98
CA VAL A 67 8.34 3.90 -8.54
C VAL A 67 7.16 3.63 -9.47
N LEU A 68 6.40 4.67 -9.80
CA LEU A 68 5.27 4.58 -10.74
C LEU A 68 5.78 4.24 -12.15
N ASP A 69 6.82 4.92 -12.62
CA ASP A 69 7.38 4.76 -13.96
C ASP A 69 7.92 3.34 -14.19
N ARG A 70 8.54 2.73 -13.16
CA ARG A 70 8.99 1.34 -13.22
C ARG A 70 7.83 0.38 -13.45
N LEU A 71 6.73 0.51 -12.70
CA LEU A 71 5.57 -0.35 -12.89
C LEU A 71 4.89 -0.10 -14.25
N LEU A 72 4.78 1.17 -14.66
CA LEU A 72 4.19 1.53 -15.94
C LEU A 72 4.94 0.87 -17.12
N ALA A 73 6.27 0.86 -17.07
CA ALA A 73 7.10 0.15 -18.04
C ALA A 73 6.87 -1.36 -18.03
N GLN A 74 6.67 -1.99 -16.86
CA GLN A 74 6.34 -3.42 -16.78
C GLN A 74 4.98 -3.73 -17.42
N ILE A 75 3.96 -2.93 -17.12
CA ILE A 75 2.59 -3.10 -17.66
C ILE A 75 2.58 -2.93 -19.19
N GLY A 76 3.42 -2.04 -19.74
CA GLY A 76 3.56 -1.91 -21.20
C GLY A 76 4.14 -3.13 -21.91
N ASN A 77 4.80 -4.03 -21.19
CA ASN A 77 5.48 -5.20 -21.76
C ASN A 77 4.79 -6.53 -21.43
N GLU A 78 3.98 -6.58 -20.36
CA GLU A 78 3.37 -7.81 -19.86
C GLU A 78 1.88 -7.61 -19.57
N LYS A 79 1.05 -8.59 -19.96
CA LYS A 79 -0.38 -8.61 -19.59
C LYS A 79 -0.56 -9.43 -18.31
N ARG A 80 -1.16 -8.84 -17.27
CA ARG A 80 -1.50 -9.55 -16.02
C ARG A 80 -2.75 -8.97 -15.35
N SER A 81 -3.44 -9.82 -14.61
CA SER A 81 -4.52 -9.39 -13.71
C SER A 81 -4.03 -8.46 -12.61
N TRP A 82 -4.88 -7.56 -12.12
CA TRP A 82 -4.58 -6.70 -10.97
C TRP A 82 -4.05 -7.50 -9.77
N LYS A 83 -4.70 -8.62 -9.48
CA LYS A 83 -4.31 -9.53 -8.39
C LYS A 83 -2.91 -10.10 -8.58
N SER A 84 -2.51 -10.37 -9.83
CA SER A 84 -1.16 -10.84 -10.17
C SER A 84 -0.14 -9.69 -10.06
N TRP A 85 -0.47 -8.49 -10.51
CA TRP A 85 0.41 -7.32 -10.38
C TRP A 85 0.69 -6.94 -8.94
N ILE A 86 -0.30 -7.06 -8.04
CA ILE A 86 -0.10 -6.85 -6.60
C ILE A 86 0.92 -7.83 -6.02
N ARG A 87 0.98 -9.06 -6.55
CA ARG A 87 1.92 -10.09 -6.09
C ARG A 87 3.28 -10.07 -6.79
N HIS A 88 3.37 -9.38 -7.90
CA HIS A 88 4.59 -9.32 -8.69
C HIS A 88 5.44 -8.15 -8.21
N ASP A 89 6.73 -8.40 -7.94
CA ASP A 89 7.73 -7.41 -7.55
C ASP A 89 7.34 -6.52 -6.35
N TYR A 90 6.50 -7.03 -5.45
CA TYR A 90 5.99 -6.25 -4.31
C TYR A 90 7.10 -5.89 -3.31
N LYS A 91 8.11 -6.76 -3.14
CA LYS A 91 9.26 -6.47 -2.26
C LYS A 91 10.17 -5.41 -2.86
N GLU A 92 10.48 -5.55 -4.14
CA GLU A 92 11.27 -4.62 -4.93
C GLU A 92 10.58 -3.26 -5.01
N THR A 93 9.24 -3.24 -5.05
CA THR A 93 8.46 -2.01 -4.96
C THR A 93 8.58 -1.36 -3.58
N LEU A 94 8.56 -2.15 -2.49
CA LEU A 94 8.78 -1.63 -1.14
C LEU A 94 10.17 -1.00 -1.01
N ASP A 95 11.20 -1.70 -1.46
CA ASP A 95 12.58 -1.22 -1.36
C ASP A 95 12.74 0.09 -2.17
N ALA A 96 12.18 0.17 -3.38
CA ALA A 96 12.19 1.40 -4.17
C ALA A 96 11.43 2.57 -3.50
N ILE A 97 10.33 2.28 -2.80
CA ILE A 97 9.60 3.30 -2.02
C ILE A 97 10.45 3.80 -0.85
N GLU A 98 11.11 2.91 -0.12
CA GLU A 98 12.01 3.26 0.98
C GLU A 98 13.19 4.12 0.48
N GLU A 99 13.78 3.76 -0.66
CA GLU A 99 14.83 4.56 -1.32
C GLU A 99 14.35 6.00 -1.63
N GLN A 100 13.13 6.14 -2.18
CA GLN A 100 12.58 7.47 -2.47
C GLN A 100 12.27 8.27 -1.20
N LEU A 101 11.71 7.64 -0.17
CA LEU A 101 11.43 8.30 1.12
C LEU A 101 12.73 8.71 1.84
N VAL A 102 13.80 7.91 1.74
CA VAL A 102 15.14 8.27 2.23
C VAL A 102 15.70 9.46 1.44
N ALA A 103 15.61 9.44 0.11
CA ALA A 103 16.08 10.54 -0.74
C ALA A 103 15.35 11.86 -0.41
N GLN A 104 14.07 11.77 -0.02
CA GLN A 104 13.24 12.90 0.43
C GLN A 104 13.45 13.26 1.92
N LYS A 105 14.31 12.54 2.65
CA LYS A 105 14.59 12.72 4.08
C LYS A 105 13.36 12.54 4.99
N LEU A 106 12.44 11.68 4.55
CA LEU A 106 11.25 11.28 5.30
C LEU A 106 11.48 9.97 6.08
N LEU A 107 12.52 9.22 5.71
CA LEU A 107 12.86 7.91 6.26
C LEU A 107 14.37 7.82 6.49
N THR A 108 14.77 7.12 7.54
CA THR A 108 16.12 6.56 7.69
C THR A 108 16.05 5.04 7.74
N VAL A 109 17.08 4.37 7.22
CA VAL A 109 17.17 2.91 7.18
C VAL A 109 18.46 2.47 7.87
N ASP A 110 18.33 1.61 8.88
CA ASP A 110 19.43 1.03 9.63
C ASP A 110 19.46 -0.49 9.45
N GLU A 111 20.60 -1.03 9.02
CA GLU A 111 20.83 -2.47 9.06
C GLU A 111 21.36 -2.89 10.43
N LYS A 112 20.50 -3.50 11.26
CA LYS A 112 20.97 -4.12 12.51
C LYS A 112 21.55 -5.50 12.21
N LYS A 113 22.88 -5.63 12.28
CA LYS A 113 23.59 -6.92 12.21
C LYS A 113 23.82 -7.45 13.61
N VAL A 114 23.21 -8.59 13.94
CA VAL A 114 23.52 -9.37 15.14
C VAL A 114 24.27 -10.62 14.69
N LEU A 115 25.39 -10.95 15.33
CA LEU A 115 26.19 -12.13 14.98
C LEU A 115 25.31 -13.40 14.98
N GLY A 116 25.28 -14.11 13.85
CA GLY A 116 24.52 -15.34 13.67
C GLY A 116 23.04 -15.17 13.29
N VAL A 117 22.54 -13.93 13.11
CA VAL A 117 21.16 -13.64 12.70
C VAL A 117 21.14 -12.98 11.32
N VAL A 118 20.14 -13.29 10.51
CA VAL A 118 19.87 -12.57 9.25
C VAL A 118 19.67 -11.08 9.57
N PRO A 119 20.40 -10.14 8.92
CA PRO A 119 20.24 -8.72 9.17
C PRO A 119 18.78 -8.30 9.05
N LYS A 120 18.27 -7.56 10.05
CA LYS A 120 16.92 -6.99 9.98
C LYS A 120 17.06 -5.52 9.58
N THR A 121 16.45 -5.17 8.45
CA THR A 121 16.23 -3.77 8.07
C THR A 121 15.28 -3.12 9.07
N HIS A 122 15.73 -2.06 9.71
CA HIS A 122 14.92 -1.22 10.57
C HIS A 122 14.73 0.13 9.88
N VAL A 123 13.49 0.61 9.83
CA VAL A 123 13.14 1.84 9.14
C VAL A 123 12.54 2.81 10.15
N THR A 124 13.01 4.05 10.17
CA THR A 124 12.51 5.09 11.09
C THR A 124 11.97 6.25 10.28
N VAL A 125 10.72 6.63 10.50
CA VAL A 125 10.15 7.85 9.91
C VAL A 125 10.80 9.06 10.60
N THR A 126 11.39 9.96 9.82
CA THR A 126 12.17 11.09 10.36
C THR A 126 11.32 12.09 11.14
N ASP A 127 10.05 12.25 10.77
CA ASP A 127 9.05 13.02 11.51
C ASP A 127 7.80 12.15 11.78
N PRO A 128 7.72 11.49 12.94
CA PRO A 128 6.58 10.64 13.30
C PRO A 128 5.23 11.37 13.31
N ALA A 129 5.23 12.71 13.44
CA ALA A 129 3.99 13.49 13.41
C ALA A 129 3.30 13.41 12.04
N LEU A 130 4.05 13.23 10.95
CA LEU A 130 3.50 13.05 9.60
C LEU A 130 2.70 11.75 9.48
N ALA A 131 3.29 10.64 9.94
CA ALA A 131 2.61 9.35 9.95
C ALA A 131 1.39 9.38 10.86
N LYS A 132 1.52 10.01 12.04
CA LYS A 132 0.43 10.16 13.00
C LYS A 132 -0.75 10.95 12.42
N ALA A 133 -0.51 12.14 11.85
CA ALA A 133 -1.56 12.97 11.28
C ALA A 133 -2.28 12.27 10.12
N LEU A 134 -1.54 11.51 9.30
CA LEU A 134 -2.13 10.71 8.22
C LEU A 134 -3.00 9.55 8.76
N GLN A 135 -2.56 8.89 9.82
CA GLN A 135 -3.32 7.82 10.48
C GLN A 135 -4.60 8.37 11.11
N GLU A 136 -4.51 9.50 11.82
CA GLU A 136 -5.68 10.20 12.39
C GLU A 136 -6.68 10.59 11.30
N HIS A 137 -6.21 11.17 10.18
CA HIS A 137 -7.08 11.50 9.04
C HIS A 137 -7.78 10.27 8.45
N ALA A 138 -7.06 9.16 8.26
CA ALA A 138 -7.66 7.93 7.74
C ALA A 138 -8.72 7.33 8.68
N VAL A 139 -8.49 7.41 10.00
CA VAL A 139 -9.47 7.03 11.02
C VAL A 139 -10.70 7.94 10.95
N GLU A 140 -10.52 9.26 10.81
CA GLU A 140 -11.62 10.21 10.65
C GLU A 140 -12.46 9.94 9.39
N VAL A 141 -11.84 9.58 8.26
CA VAL A 141 -12.56 9.23 7.03
C VAL A 141 -13.40 7.95 7.21
N LEU A 142 -12.85 6.97 7.93
CA LEU A 142 -13.52 5.70 8.23
C LEU A 142 -14.68 5.87 9.21
N HIS A 143 -14.48 6.63 10.29
CA HIS A 143 -15.45 6.81 11.38
C HIS A 143 -16.44 7.97 11.12
N GLY A 144 -16.12 8.84 10.17
CA GLY A 144 -16.88 10.03 9.85
C GLY A 144 -18.20 9.75 9.14
N SER A 145 -19.09 10.73 9.17
CA SER A 145 -20.44 10.67 8.58
C SER A 145 -20.51 11.18 7.14
N THR A 146 -19.42 11.71 6.58
CA THR A 146 -19.36 12.17 5.19
C THR A 146 -19.71 11.01 4.25
N PRO A 147 -20.74 11.14 3.38
CA PRO A 147 -21.10 10.07 2.43
C PRO A 147 -19.91 9.63 1.58
N ALA A 148 -19.76 8.33 1.31
CA ALA A 148 -18.57 7.80 0.61
C ALA A 148 -18.36 8.43 -0.77
N ALA A 149 -19.45 8.75 -1.48
CA ALA A 149 -19.42 9.45 -2.76
C ALA A 149 -18.82 10.87 -2.70
N GLN A 150 -18.78 11.49 -1.52
CA GLN A 150 -18.19 12.82 -1.28
C GLN A 150 -16.77 12.74 -0.74
N VAL A 151 -16.26 11.55 -0.40
CA VAL A 151 -14.87 11.35 0.01
C VAL A 151 -13.97 11.41 -1.23
N GLY A 152 -12.85 12.11 -1.09
CA GLY A 152 -11.83 12.19 -2.13
C GLY A 152 -11.30 10.80 -2.52
N ALA A 153 -11.02 10.59 -3.80
CA ALA A 153 -10.66 9.27 -4.32
C ALA A 153 -9.41 8.68 -3.63
N ASP A 154 -8.38 9.51 -3.38
CA ASP A 154 -7.15 9.12 -2.71
C ASP A 154 -7.41 8.66 -1.26
N ASP A 155 -8.29 9.36 -0.53
CA ASP A 155 -8.61 9.02 0.85
C ASP A 155 -9.47 7.76 0.94
N ALA A 156 -10.44 7.61 0.03
CA ALA A 156 -11.23 6.39 -0.07
C ALA A 156 -10.34 5.18 -0.41
N ALA A 157 -9.41 5.34 -1.34
CA ALA A 157 -8.40 4.34 -1.68
C ALA A 157 -7.53 3.97 -0.48
N LEU A 158 -7.04 4.96 0.29
CA LEU A 158 -6.20 4.70 1.46
C LEU A 158 -6.92 3.90 2.54
N VAL A 159 -8.19 4.21 2.82
CA VAL A 159 -8.98 3.45 3.80
C VAL A 159 -9.28 2.03 3.29
N ALA A 160 -9.62 1.88 2.00
CA ALA A 160 -9.83 0.56 1.39
C ALA A 160 -8.55 -0.31 1.43
N LEU A 161 -7.40 0.28 1.11
CA LEU A 161 -6.09 -0.34 1.21
C LEU A 161 -5.75 -0.72 2.65
N ALA A 162 -5.95 0.18 3.62
CA ALA A 162 -5.71 -0.07 5.03
C ALA A 162 -6.56 -1.25 5.56
N ALA A 163 -7.83 -1.32 5.17
CA ALA A 163 -8.72 -2.42 5.50
C ALA A 163 -8.25 -3.75 4.87
N ALA A 164 -7.88 -3.75 3.58
CA ALA A 164 -7.35 -4.93 2.90
C ALA A 164 -6.01 -5.41 3.51
N GLY A 165 -5.15 -4.46 3.93
CA GLY A 165 -3.88 -4.67 4.64
C GLY A 165 -4.03 -5.10 6.08
N THR A 166 -5.22 -4.91 6.68
CA THR A 166 -5.42 -5.03 8.13
C THR A 166 -4.43 -4.14 8.89
N VAL A 167 -4.31 -2.88 8.46
CA VAL A 167 -3.39 -1.88 9.04
C VAL A 167 -3.95 -1.41 10.38
N PRO A 168 -3.34 -1.79 11.53
CA PRO A 168 -3.96 -1.63 12.84
C PRO A 168 -4.10 -0.17 13.31
N SER A 169 -3.30 0.75 12.76
CA SER A 169 -3.36 2.17 13.06
C SER A 169 -4.61 2.87 12.49
N VAL A 170 -5.31 2.22 11.54
CA VAL A 170 -6.52 2.77 10.90
C VAL A 170 -7.76 1.96 11.24
N VAL A 171 -7.66 0.64 11.18
CA VAL A 171 -8.83 -0.23 11.35
C VAL A 171 -8.45 -1.58 11.92
N THR A 172 -9.14 -1.97 12.98
CA THR A 172 -9.00 -3.32 13.53
C THR A 172 -9.73 -4.35 12.69
N ARG A 173 -9.31 -5.61 12.79
CA ARG A 173 -10.00 -6.72 12.12
C ARG A 173 -11.46 -6.87 12.58
N LYS A 174 -11.79 -6.47 13.81
CA LYS A 174 -13.14 -6.54 14.36
C LYS A 174 -14.03 -5.47 13.72
N GLU A 175 -13.54 -4.24 13.68
CA GLU A 175 -14.18 -3.10 13.03
C GLU A 175 -14.45 -3.36 11.54
N SER A 176 -13.42 -3.82 10.82
CA SER A 176 -13.52 -4.10 9.39
C SER A 176 -14.56 -5.18 9.04
N LYS A 177 -14.85 -6.09 9.97
CA LYS A 177 -15.85 -7.17 9.80
C LYS A 177 -17.19 -6.90 10.47
N GLY A 178 -17.31 -5.79 11.18
CA GLY A 178 -18.44 -5.47 12.02
C GLY A 178 -18.93 -4.07 11.72
N GLU A 179 -18.72 -3.17 12.67
CA GLU A 179 -19.26 -1.80 12.68
C GLU A 179 -19.00 -1.01 11.39
N TYR A 180 -17.80 -1.12 10.83
CA TYR A 180 -17.41 -0.34 9.65
C TYR A 180 -17.36 -1.15 8.36
N LYS A 181 -17.94 -2.36 8.35
CA LYS A 181 -17.92 -3.24 7.17
C LYS A 181 -18.53 -2.55 5.95
N ASP A 182 -19.75 -2.03 6.08
CA ASP A 182 -20.47 -1.44 4.97
C ASP A 182 -19.81 -0.14 4.49
N ARG A 183 -19.28 0.66 5.44
CA ARG A 183 -18.50 1.86 5.12
C ARG A 183 -17.24 1.55 4.32
N ILE A 184 -16.51 0.49 4.68
CA ILE A 184 -15.34 0.03 3.92
C ILE A 184 -15.76 -0.47 2.54
N GLU A 185 -16.90 -1.16 2.42
CA GLU A 185 -17.42 -1.61 1.13
C GLU A 185 -17.73 -0.41 0.23
N GLU A 186 -18.41 0.62 0.74
CA GLU A 186 -18.70 1.86 0.01
C GLU A 186 -17.42 2.61 -0.42
N LEU A 187 -16.43 2.72 0.47
CA LEU A 187 -15.15 3.36 0.13
C LEU A 187 -14.35 2.52 -0.88
N THR A 188 -14.49 1.20 -0.83
CA THR A 188 -13.88 0.30 -1.82
C THR A 188 -14.59 0.42 -3.17
N ASP A 189 -15.91 0.61 -3.22
CA ASP A 189 -16.67 0.86 -4.46
C ASP A 189 -16.13 2.10 -5.19
N ARG A 190 -15.68 3.13 -4.47
CA ARG A 190 -15.05 4.32 -5.05
C ARG A 190 -13.78 3.99 -5.85
N VAL A 191 -13.02 2.98 -5.44
CA VAL A 191 -11.87 2.46 -6.20
C VAL A 191 -12.35 1.72 -7.46
N GLY A 192 -13.49 1.03 -7.36
CA GLY A 192 -14.14 0.34 -8.48
C GLY A 192 -14.59 1.24 -9.61
N GLU A 193 -14.92 2.51 -9.32
CA GLU A 193 -15.29 3.50 -10.35
C GLU A 193 -14.17 3.74 -11.38
N VAL A 194 -12.90 3.60 -10.96
CA VAL A 194 -11.73 3.79 -11.84
C VAL A 194 -11.04 2.47 -12.22
N ALA A 195 -11.10 1.46 -11.35
CA ALA A 195 -10.42 0.18 -11.56
C ALA A 195 -11.21 -0.99 -10.93
N PRO A 196 -12.26 -1.50 -11.61
CA PRO A 196 -13.08 -2.60 -11.13
C PRO A 196 -12.29 -3.86 -10.74
N GLY A 197 -11.27 -4.23 -11.50
CA GLY A 197 -10.43 -5.38 -11.18
C GLY A 197 -9.54 -5.15 -9.95
N LEU A 198 -9.14 -3.90 -9.67
CA LEU A 198 -8.44 -3.53 -8.44
C LEU A 198 -9.37 -3.64 -7.23
N GLU A 199 -10.59 -3.10 -7.33
CA GLU A 199 -11.63 -3.26 -6.31
C GLU A 199 -11.85 -4.74 -5.95
N LYS A 200 -12.05 -5.58 -6.97
CA LYS A 200 -12.19 -7.03 -6.80
C LYS A 200 -10.95 -7.66 -6.18
N ALA A 201 -9.76 -7.18 -6.55
CA ALA A 201 -8.52 -7.63 -5.93
C ALA A 201 -8.46 -7.24 -4.45
N LEU A 202 -8.79 -6.00 -4.07
CA LEU A 202 -8.79 -5.56 -2.67
C LEU A 202 -9.78 -6.37 -1.81
N ARG A 203 -10.99 -6.65 -2.33
CA ARG A 203 -11.97 -7.52 -1.64
C ARG A 203 -11.50 -8.98 -1.52
N GLY A 204 -10.87 -9.49 -2.58
CA GLY A 204 -10.48 -10.90 -2.70
C GLY A 204 -9.11 -11.22 -2.10
N ILE A 205 -8.27 -10.21 -1.88
CA ILE A 205 -6.99 -10.38 -1.23
C ILE A 205 -7.24 -10.41 0.27
N ARG A 206 -7.29 -11.62 0.80
CA ARG A 206 -6.90 -11.80 2.20
C ARG A 206 -5.38 -11.65 2.21
N LEU A 207 -4.85 -10.48 2.60
CA LEU A 207 -3.42 -10.32 2.91
C LEU A 207 -3.01 -11.16 4.14
N THR A 208 -3.80 -12.15 4.56
CA THR A 208 -3.43 -13.16 5.54
C THR A 208 -2.36 -14.09 4.97
N MET A 209 -1.13 -13.87 5.43
CA MET A 209 -0.02 -14.82 5.54
C MET A 209 0.16 -15.78 4.36
N ILE A 210 1.02 -15.39 3.42
CA ILE A 210 2.02 -16.34 2.93
C ILE A 210 3.22 -16.21 3.87
N ALA A 211 3.15 -16.92 4.99
CA ALA A 211 4.37 -17.46 5.58
C ALA A 211 4.78 -18.65 4.68
N ALA A 212 5.47 -18.36 3.56
CA ALA A 212 6.27 -19.38 2.91
C ALA A 212 7.59 -19.42 3.70
N GLN A 213 7.71 -20.38 4.63
CA GLN A 213 8.58 -21.53 4.44
C GLN A 213 9.92 -21.17 3.78
N GLY A 214 10.89 -20.76 4.59
CA GLY A 214 12.30 -21.04 4.35
C GLY A 214 12.64 -22.31 5.13
N GLY A 215 12.85 -23.42 4.42
CA GLY A 215 13.07 -24.73 5.02
C GLY A 215 14.37 -24.83 5.82
N LEU A 216 14.28 -25.40 7.02
CA LEU A 216 15.39 -26.07 7.67
C LEU A 216 15.62 -27.39 6.93
N GLY A 217 16.62 -27.41 6.05
CA GLY A 217 17.19 -28.65 5.54
C GLY A 217 18.01 -29.33 6.63
N PHE A 218 17.45 -30.35 7.26
CA PHE A 218 18.25 -31.38 7.92
C PHE A 218 18.70 -32.36 6.82
N SER A 219 19.99 -32.33 6.49
CA SER A 219 20.67 -33.45 5.85
C SER A 219 21.28 -34.31 6.95
N GLY A 220 21.11 -35.63 6.80
CA GLY A 220 21.44 -36.65 7.80
C GLY A 220 22.92 -36.96 7.97
#